data_AF-A4GKI0-F1
#
_entry.id   AF-A4GKI0-F1
#
_cell.length_a   1.000
_cell.length_b   1.000
_cell.length_c   1.000
_cell.angle_alpha   90.00
_cell.angle_beta   90.00
_cell.angle_gamma   90.00
#
_symmetry.space_group_name_H-M   'P 1'
#
loop_
_entity.id
_entity.type
_entity.pdbx_description
1 polymer ?
#
loop_
_entity_poly.entity_id
_entity_poly.type
_entity_poly.pdbx_seq_one_letter_code
_entity_poly.pdbx_strand_id
1 'polypeptide(L)'
;KRDSKLILPVNSSLSATLDQADLMTHTTVTASKGYERDRMWLNGKEHDIDGNEETAMRLRRCIAALRERAGDVEHDDGHGGKIVVHKEDWPHYKLHIASV
;
A
#
# COMPACT_ATOMS: atom_id res chain seq x y z
N LYS A 1 -16.31 -14.87 -10.26
CA LYS A 1 -16.22 -13.39 -10.37
C LYS A 1 -16.96 -12.99 -11.63
N ARG A 2 -17.77 -11.91 -11.61
CA ARG A 2 -18.41 -11.42 -12.84
C ARG A 2 -17.45 -10.59 -13.71
N ASP A 3 -16.43 -10.00 -13.07
CA ASP A 3 -15.28 -9.39 -13.75
C ASP A 3 -14.00 -9.70 -12.94
N SER A 4 -13.07 -10.44 -13.53
CA SER A 4 -11.81 -10.82 -12.87
C SER A 4 -10.78 -9.69 -12.86
N LYS A 5 -10.80 -8.78 -13.85
CA LYS A 5 -9.85 -7.66 -13.96
C LYS A 5 -10.14 -6.59 -12.92
N LEU A 6 -11.42 -6.32 -12.67
CA LEU A 6 -11.91 -5.37 -11.64
C LEU A 6 -12.20 -6.02 -10.28
N ILE A 7 -12.07 -7.35 -10.18
CA ILE A 7 -12.34 -8.12 -8.95
C ILE A 7 -13.81 -7.96 -8.49
N LEU A 8 -14.77 -7.95 -9.44
CA LEU A 8 -16.19 -7.84 -9.12
C LEU A 8 -16.80 -9.21 -8.80
N PRO A 9 -17.44 -9.39 -7.63
CA PRO A 9 -18.09 -10.65 -7.28
C PRO A 9 -19.41 -10.82 -8.04
N VAL A 10 -19.87 -12.08 -8.16
CA VAL A 10 -21.16 -12.40 -8.80
C VAL A 10 -22.32 -11.95 -7.90
N ASN A 11 -22.13 -12.10 -6.59
CA ASN A 11 -23.10 -11.79 -5.55
C ASN A 11 -22.44 -11.02 -4.40
N SER A 12 -23.25 -10.34 -3.61
CA SER A 12 -22.80 -9.77 -2.33
C SER A 12 -22.41 -10.88 -1.35
N SER A 13 -21.58 -10.52 -0.36
CA SER A 13 -21.16 -11.42 0.72
C SER A 13 -21.28 -10.72 2.06
N LEU A 14 -21.33 -11.50 3.15
CA LEU A 14 -21.33 -11.03 4.52
C LEU A 14 -20.17 -11.73 5.26
N SER A 15 -19.48 -11.01 6.13
CA SER A 15 -18.35 -11.54 6.90
C SER A 15 -18.38 -11.04 8.33
N ALA A 16 -17.74 -11.80 9.23
CA ALA A 16 -17.42 -11.37 10.59
C ALA A 16 -15.90 -11.23 10.70
N THR A 17 -15.44 -10.12 11.28
CA THR A 17 -14.01 -9.89 11.55
C THR A 17 -13.61 -10.65 12.82
N LEU A 18 -12.54 -11.43 12.74
CA LEU A 18 -11.98 -12.16 13.88
C LEU A 18 -11.12 -11.24 14.77
N ASP A 19 -10.91 -11.65 16.01
CA ASP A 19 -10.03 -10.94 16.94
C ASP A 19 -8.57 -10.97 16.43
N GLN A 20 -7.90 -9.82 16.46
CA GLN A 20 -6.51 -9.70 16.02
C GLN A 20 -5.53 -10.34 17.01
N ALA A 21 -5.94 -10.62 18.25
CA ALA A 21 -5.17 -11.42 19.20
C ALA A 21 -4.99 -12.87 18.74
N ASP A 22 -5.95 -13.40 17.97
CA ASP A 22 -5.92 -14.78 17.46
C ASP A 22 -5.36 -14.87 16.04
N LEU A 23 -5.83 -14.01 15.13
CA LEU A 23 -5.43 -14.02 13.72
C LEU A 23 -5.27 -12.59 13.18
N MET A 24 -4.04 -12.26 12.76
CA MET A 24 -3.71 -10.98 12.14
C MET A 24 -2.62 -11.13 11.08
N THR A 25 -2.44 -10.07 10.29
CA THR A 25 -1.27 -9.88 9.43
C THR A 25 -0.62 -8.56 9.84
N HIS A 26 0.66 -8.57 10.19
CA HIS A 26 1.37 -7.36 10.58
C HIS A 26 2.15 -6.81 9.38
N THR A 27 1.82 -5.60 8.93
CA THR A 27 2.44 -4.98 7.75
C THR A 27 3.06 -3.65 8.11
N THR A 28 4.36 -3.50 7.83
CA THR A 28 5.12 -2.25 7.97
C THR A 28 5.39 -1.67 6.59
N VAL A 29 5.18 -0.36 6.44
CA VAL A 29 5.44 0.36 5.20
C VAL A 29 6.37 1.53 5.50
N THR A 30 7.40 1.71 4.69
CA THR A 30 8.25 2.92 4.73
C THR A 30 8.26 3.56 3.36
N ALA A 31 8.26 4.89 3.33
CA ALA A 31 8.31 5.69 2.11
C ALA A 31 9.57 6.56 2.14
N SER A 32 10.37 6.52 1.08
CA SER A 32 11.54 7.38 0.94
C SER A 32 11.81 7.77 -0.51
N LYS A 33 12.29 8.99 -0.73
CA LYS A 33 12.82 9.45 -2.03
C LYS A 33 14.20 8.82 -2.35
N GLY A 34 14.89 8.30 -1.34
CA GLY A 34 16.20 7.65 -1.50
C GLY A 34 16.14 6.17 -1.89
N TYR A 35 14.94 5.59 -1.97
CA TYR A 35 14.75 4.23 -2.44
C TYR A 35 14.68 4.19 -3.97
N GLU A 36 15.28 3.15 -4.57
CA GLU A 36 15.35 3.02 -6.03
C GLU A 36 14.01 2.63 -6.66
N ARG A 37 13.27 1.71 -6.02
CA ARG A 37 12.00 1.18 -6.50
C ARG A 37 11.07 0.75 -5.37
N ASP A 38 9.82 0.51 -5.72
CA ASP A 38 8.86 -0.10 -4.79
C ASP A 38 9.24 -1.58 -4.58
N ARG A 39 9.25 -2.06 -3.33
CA ARG A 39 9.62 -3.44 -2.97
C ARG A 39 8.68 -4.00 -1.93
N MET A 40 8.45 -5.31 -1.97
CA MET A 40 7.61 -5.99 -1.00
C MET A 40 8.23 -7.30 -0.51
N TRP A 41 8.13 -7.54 0.80
CA TRP A 41 8.51 -8.79 1.44
C TRP A 41 7.30 -9.42 2.12
N LEU A 42 7.12 -10.72 1.92
CA LEU A 42 6.15 -11.55 2.64
C LEU A 42 6.92 -12.62 3.42
N ASN A 43 6.76 -12.66 4.74
CA ASN A 43 7.40 -13.65 5.60
C ASN A 43 8.93 -13.72 5.38
N GLY A 44 9.56 -12.54 5.23
CA GLY A 44 11.00 -12.40 5.00
C GLY A 44 11.47 -12.68 3.57
N LYS A 45 10.59 -13.11 2.65
CA LYS A 45 10.94 -13.36 1.24
C LYS A 45 10.54 -12.18 0.39
N GLU A 46 11.47 -11.68 -0.41
CA GLU A 46 11.18 -10.61 -1.37
C GLU A 46 10.31 -11.15 -2.51
N HIS A 47 9.28 -10.40 -2.86
CA HIS A 47 8.43 -10.66 -4.01
C HIS A 47 8.64 -9.59 -5.05
N ASP A 48 8.84 -10.00 -6.30
CA ASP A 48 8.99 -9.06 -7.40
C ASP A 48 7.63 -8.45 -7.75
N ILE A 49 7.48 -7.18 -7.39
CA ILE A 49 6.30 -6.40 -7.74
C ILE A 49 6.47 -5.75 -9.12
N ASP A 50 7.71 -5.79 -9.64
CA ASP A 50 8.22 -5.67 -11.02
C ASP A 50 7.42 -6.36 -12.14
N GLY A 51 7.00 -7.57 -11.81
CA GLY A 51 6.63 -8.58 -12.79
C GLY A 51 5.24 -8.42 -13.37
N ASN A 52 4.96 -9.29 -14.34
CA ASN A 52 3.64 -9.47 -14.95
C ASN A 52 2.79 -10.51 -14.20
N GLU A 53 3.24 -11.00 -13.05
CA GLU A 53 2.46 -11.89 -12.21
C GLU A 53 1.19 -11.19 -11.70
N GLU A 54 0.11 -11.95 -11.55
CA GLU A 54 -1.19 -11.38 -11.15
C GLU A 54 -1.11 -10.66 -9.79
N THR A 55 -0.36 -11.23 -8.83
CA THR A 55 -0.15 -10.64 -7.50
C THR A 55 0.59 -9.31 -7.58
N ALA A 56 1.65 -9.23 -8.41
CA ALA A 56 2.40 -8.00 -8.65
C ALA A 56 1.51 -6.90 -9.27
N MET A 57 0.70 -7.27 -10.27
CA MET A 57 -0.26 -6.33 -10.89
C MET A 57 -1.31 -5.81 -9.91
N ARG A 58 -1.82 -6.65 -9.01
CA ARG A 58 -2.80 -6.25 -8.00
C ARG A 58 -2.21 -5.22 -7.04
N LEU A 59 -1.02 -5.50 -6.49
CA LEU A 59 -0.36 -4.58 -5.56
C LEU A 59 -0.05 -3.24 -6.22
N ARG A 60 0.50 -3.25 -7.44
CA ARG A 60 0.79 -2.02 -8.19
C ARG A 60 -0.43 -1.14 -8.39
N ARG A 61 -1.58 -1.74 -8.73
CA ARG A 61 -2.84 -1.00 -8.86
C ARG A 61 -3.27 -0.38 -7.54
N CYS A 62 -3.10 -1.09 -6.42
CA CYS A 62 -3.35 -0.53 -5.09
C CYS A 62 -2.42 0.66 -4.78
N ILE A 63 -1.11 0.53 -5.02
CA ILE A 63 -0.14 1.61 -4.79
C ILE A 63 -0.43 2.82 -5.68
N ALA A 64 -0.75 2.62 -6.96
CA ALA A 64 -1.12 3.70 -7.87
C ALA A 64 -2.37 4.45 -7.40
N ALA A 65 -3.41 3.72 -6.97
CA ALA A 65 -4.63 4.30 -6.44
C ALA A 65 -4.40 5.07 -5.12
N LEU A 66 -3.48 4.60 -4.27
CA LEU A 66 -3.08 5.31 -3.06
C LEU A 66 -2.36 6.61 -3.40
N ARG A 67 -1.38 6.59 -4.32
CA ARG A 67 -0.66 7.79 -4.77
C ARG A 67 -1.59 8.85 -5.36
N GLU A 68 -2.60 8.44 -6.13
CA GLU A 68 -3.60 9.35 -6.70
C GLU A 68 -4.44 10.07 -5.62
N ARG A 69 -4.72 9.37 -4.52
CA ARG A 69 -5.57 9.86 -3.41
C ARG A 69 -4.78 10.53 -2.30
N ALA A 70 -3.46 10.35 -2.26
CA ALA A 70 -2.61 10.94 -1.26
C ALA A 70 -2.63 12.47 -1.38
N GLY A 71 -2.64 13.15 -0.23
CA GLY A 71 -2.66 14.61 -0.12
C GLY A 71 -1.40 15.13 0.56
N ASP A 72 -1.41 16.41 0.90
CA ASP A 72 -0.33 17.01 1.71
C ASP A 72 -0.26 16.33 3.09
N VAL A 73 0.95 16.11 3.58
CA VAL A 73 1.20 15.62 4.94
C VAL A 73 1.73 16.77 5.76
N GLU A 74 1.01 17.07 6.83
CA GLU A 74 1.40 18.08 7.81
C GLU A 74 2.06 17.42 9.01
N HIS A 75 3.11 18.05 9.51
CA HIS A 75 3.69 17.75 10.80
C HIS A 75 3.43 18.94 11.72
N ASP A 76 2.72 18.70 12.81
CA ASP A 76 2.52 19.69 13.87
C ASP A 76 3.62 19.53 14.91
N ASP A 77 4.50 20.51 14.99
CA ASP A 77 5.55 20.62 15.98
C ASP A 77 5.15 21.50 17.18
N GLY A 78 3.85 21.84 17.30
CA GLY A 78 3.30 22.71 18.33
C GLY A 78 3.34 24.20 17.98
N HIS A 79 3.86 24.56 16.80
CA HIS A 79 3.87 25.94 16.27
C HIS A 79 3.04 26.12 15.00
N GLY A 80 2.10 25.20 14.75
CA GLY A 80 1.23 25.18 13.57
C GLY A 80 1.71 24.16 12.55
N GLY A 81 0.76 23.51 11.87
CA GLY A 81 1.05 22.44 10.92
C GLY A 81 1.93 22.92 9.77
N LYS A 82 3.14 22.37 9.67
CA LYS A 82 4.01 22.56 8.51
C LYS A 82 3.85 21.39 7.56
N ILE A 83 3.57 21.67 6.29
CA ILE A 83 3.59 20.63 5.25
C ILE A 83 5.01 20.08 5.13
N VAL A 84 5.17 18.79 5.41
CA VAL A 84 6.44 18.06 5.32
C VAL A 84 6.53 17.21 4.06
N VAL A 85 5.40 16.87 3.46
CA VAL A 85 5.32 16.19 2.15
C VAL A 85 4.21 16.84 1.35
N HIS A 86 4.53 17.35 0.17
CA HIS A 86 3.51 17.88 -0.74
C HIS A 86 2.84 16.74 -1.52
N LYS A 87 1.59 16.92 -1.92
CA LYS A 87 0.86 15.96 -2.75
C LYS A 87 1.63 15.60 -4.02
N GLU A 88 2.29 16.57 -4.64
CA GLU A 88 3.05 16.40 -5.87
C GLU A 88 4.34 15.58 -5.66
N ASP A 89 4.77 15.41 -4.41
CA ASP A 89 5.96 14.62 -4.09
C ASP A 89 5.70 13.11 -4.11
N TRP A 90 4.46 12.65 -3.89
CA TRP A 90 4.13 11.22 -3.76
C TRP A 90 4.62 10.31 -4.90
N PRO A 91 4.63 10.73 -6.19
CA PRO A 91 5.22 9.95 -7.27
C PRO A 91 6.73 9.67 -7.11
N HIS A 92 7.44 10.54 -6.38
CA HIS A 92 8.89 10.45 -6.16
C HIS A 92 9.26 9.59 -4.95
N TYR A 93 8.32 9.33 -4.04
CA TYR A 93 8.52 8.38 -2.95
C TYR A 93 8.36 6.94 -3.45
N LYS A 94 9.33 6.09 -3.12
CA LYS A 94 9.17 4.63 -3.26
C LYS A 94 8.82 4.00 -1.93
N LEU A 95 8.09 2.89 -2.01
CA LEU A 95 7.56 2.17 -0.87
C LEU A 95 8.32 0.86 -0.67
N HIS A 96 8.83 0.64 0.54
CA HIS A 96 9.27 -0.67 1.00
C HIS A 96 8.23 -1.23 1.96
N ILE A 97 7.63 -2.36 1.61
CA ILE A 97 6.49 -2.98 2.31
C ILE A 97 6.93 -4.34 2.86
N ALA A 98 6.90 -4.55 4.17
CA ALA A 98 7.20 -5.84 4.78
C ALA A 98 5.97 -6.35 5.54
N SER A 99 5.56 -7.59 5.28
CA SER A 99 4.41 -8.23 5.93
C SER A 99 4.83 -9.58 6.53
N VAL A 100 4.40 -9.83 7.77
CA VAL A 100 4.67 -11.04 8.56
C VAL A 100 3.40 -11.57 9.22
#